data_AF-A0A9W7MX35-F1
#
_entry.id   AF-A0A9W7MX35-F1
#
_cell.length_a   1.000
_cell.length_b   1.000
_cell.length_c   1.000
_cell.angle_alpha   90.00
_cell.angle_beta   90.00
_cell.angle_gamma   90.00
#
_symmetry.space_group_name_H-M   'P 1'
#
loop_
_entity.id
_entity.type
_entity.pdbx_description
1 polymer ?
#
loop_
_entity_poly.entity_id
_entity_poly.type
_entity_poly.pdbx_seq_one_letter_code
_entity_poly.pdbx_strand_id
1 'polypeptide(L)'
;MVSKASSSMMSSSKPFTNKTITIRLDESNFLLRKQQILFAIESLGLVNHIDETISIPPQVIVNEKREKVPNPDYAFYKQEDNALCSWLLASISPSILPSLVSCKTSLDI
;
A
#
# COMPACT_ATOMS: atom_id res chain seq x y z
N MET A 1 50.83 -17.05 -0.40
CA MET A 1 49.44 -16.87 0.08
C MET A 1 49.07 -15.41 -0.14
N VAL A 2 48.24 -15.10 -1.12
CA VAL A 2 47.60 -13.77 -1.27
C VAL A 2 46.13 -14.03 -1.50
N SER A 3 45.33 -13.81 -0.47
CA SER A 3 43.90 -14.08 -0.46
C SER A 3 43.13 -12.95 -1.15
N LYS A 4 42.20 -13.37 -2.00
CA LYS A 4 41.27 -12.59 -2.82
C LYS A 4 40.37 -11.73 -1.91
N ALA A 5 40.34 -10.41 -2.14
CA ALA A 5 39.34 -9.55 -1.50
C ALA A 5 37.99 -9.75 -2.20
N SER A 6 37.02 -10.30 -1.48
CA SER A 6 35.62 -10.39 -1.93
C SER A 6 34.96 -9.03 -1.81
N SER A 7 34.60 -8.43 -2.94
CA SER A 7 33.77 -7.22 -2.99
C SER A 7 32.33 -7.57 -2.64
N SER A 8 31.90 -7.20 -1.43
CA SER A 8 30.49 -7.21 -1.02
C SER A 8 29.76 -6.04 -1.69
N MET A 9 28.76 -6.34 -2.53
CA MET A 9 27.89 -5.34 -3.13
C MET A 9 27.00 -4.73 -2.05
N MET A 10 27.25 -3.48 -1.67
CA MET A 10 26.32 -2.71 -0.86
C MET A 10 25.04 -2.52 -1.67
N SER A 11 23.99 -3.27 -1.31
CA SER A 11 22.63 -3.01 -1.75
C SER A 11 22.25 -1.60 -1.28
N SER A 12 22.26 -0.65 -2.20
CA SER A 12 21.80 0.71 -1.95
C SER A 12 20.29 0.67 -1.74
N SER A 13 19.86 0.57 -0.48
CA SER A 13 18.47 0.85 -0.10
C SER A 13 18.18 2.30 -0.48
N LYS A 14 17.36 2.50 -1.51
CA LYS A 14 16.93 3.83 -1.94
C LYS A 14 16.18 4.48 -0.77
N PRO A 15 16.63 5.62 -0.24
CA PRO A 15 15.85 6.32 0.77
C PRO A 15 14.53 6.75 0.12
N PHE A 16 13.42 6.44 0.80
CA PHE A 16 12.11 7.01 0.49
C PHE A 16 12.19 8.52 0.71
N THR A 17 12.58 9.27 -0.32
CA THR A 17 12.49 10.73 -0.29
C THR A 17 11.01 11.07 -0.37
N ASN A 18 10.42 11.34 0.79
CA ASN A 18 9.10 11.92 0.94
C ASN A 18 9.06 13.25 0.18
N LYS A 19 8.64 13.21 -1.09
CA LYS A 19 8.13 14.41 -1.75
C LYS A 19 6.80 14.69 -1.09
N THR A 20 6.83 15.53 -0.05
CA THR A 20 5.64 16.04 0.61
C THR A 20 4.78 16.72 -0.46
N ILE A 21 3.71 16.05 -0.88
CA ILE A 21 2.69 16.62 -1.75
C ILE A 21 1.83 17.51 -0.85
N THR A 22 2.23 18.77 -0.70
CA THR A 22 1.53 19.78 0.11
C THR A 22 0.34 20.37 -0.64
N ILE A 23 -0.50 19.54 -1.27
CA ILE A 23 -1.69 20.05 -1.98
C ILE A 23 -2.86 19.14 -1.64
N ARG A 24 -3.70 19.66 -0.76
CA ARG A 24 -4.95 19.08 -0.28
C ARG A 24 -5.97 18.99 -1.41
N LEU A 25 -6.72 17.89 -1.47
CA LEU A 25 -7.76 17.58 -2.47
C LEU A 25 -8.95 18.58 -2.40
N ASP A 26 -9.00 19.57 -3.28
CA ASP A 26 -10.18 20.42 -3.47
C ASP A 26 -11.05 19.90 -4.64
N GLU A 27 -12.37 20.11 -4.60
CA GLU A 27 -13.36 19.63 -5.61
C GLU A 27 -12.98 20.09 -7.04
N SER A 28 -12.29 21.22 -7.14
CA SER A 28 -11.79 21.81 -8.39
C SER A 28 -10.67 21.01 -9.10
N ASN A 29 -10.03 20.04 -8.42
CA ASN A 29 -8.86 19.30 -8.93
C ASN A 29 -8.98 17.78 -8.82
N PHE A 30 -10.18 17.27 -8.54
CA PHE A 30 -10.42 15.85 -8.28
C PHE A 30 -9.93 14.93 -9.40
N LEU A 31 -10.19 15.26 -10.68
CA LEU A 31 -9.77 14.45 -11.83
C LEU A 31 -8.25 14.33 -11.96
N LEU A 32 -7.53 15.45 -11.88
CA LEU A 32 -6.07 15.44 -11.97
C LEU A 32 -5.44 14.70 -10.78
N ARG A 33 -6.01 14.89 -9.58
CA ARG A 33 -5.54 14.22 -8.36
C ARG A 33 -5.83 12.74 -8.37
N LYS A 34 -7.00 12.32 -8.86
CA LYS A 34 -7.34 10.92 -9.06
C LYS A 34 -6.32 10.25 -9.97
N GLN A 35 -5.96 10.90 -11.09
CA GLN A 35 -4.92 10.41 -11.98
C GLN A 35 -3.55 10.29 -11.29
N GLN A 36 -3.16 11.28 -10.48
CA GLN A 36 -1.89 11.27 -9.74
C GLN A 36 -1.86 10.18 -8.66
N ILE A 37 -2.96 9.98 -7.94
CA ILE A 37 -3.11 8.93 -6.94
C ILE A 37 -3.02 7.56 -7.61
N LEU A 38 -3.71 7.37 -8.74
CA LEU A 38 -3.64 6.13 -9.50
C LEU A 38 -2.21 5.80 -9.94
N PHE A 39 -1.50 6.77 -10.55
CA PHE A 39 -0.10 6.56 -10.94
C PHE A 39 0.83 6.32 -9.74
N ALA A 40 0.57 6.93 -8.59
CA ALA A 40 1.32 6.67 -7.37
C ALA A 40 1.10 5.23 -6.89
N ILE A 41 -0.15 4.75 -6.87
CA ILE A 41 -0.51 3.37 -6.49
C ILE A 41 0.12 2.36 -7.46
N GLU A 42 0.07 2.64 -8.77
CA GLU A 42 0.75 1.85 -9.80
C GLU A 42 2.27 1.78 -9.56
N SER A 43 2.90 2.91 -9.24
CA SER A 43 4.34 2.94 -8.97
C SER A 43 4.77 2.17 -7.72
N LEU A 44 3.83 1.96 -6.79
CA LEU A 44 4.02 1.17 -5.57
C LEU A 44 3.68 -0.30 -5.76
N GLY A 45 3.13 -0.70 -6.91
CA GLY A 45 2.66 -2.06 -7.15
C GLY A 45 1.41 -2.43 -6.34
N LEU A 46 0.65 -1.44 -5.85
CA LEU A 46 -0.49 -1.63 -4.96
C LEU A 46 -1.84 -1.51 -5.68
N VAL A 47 -1.87 -1.51 -7.01
CA VAL A 47 -3.11 -1.44 -7.82
C VAL A 47 -4.10 -2.52 -7.40
N ASN A 48 -3.57 -3.68 -7.03
CA ASN A 48 -4.34 -4.84 -6.61
C ASN A 48 -5.18 -4.62 -5.34
N HIS A 49 -4.91 -3.56 -4.58
CA HIS A 49 -5.67 -3.20 -3.37
C HIS A 49 -6.87 -2.29 -3.67
N ILE A 50 -6.91 -1.67 -4.86
CA ILE A 50 -8.02 -0.80 -5.31
C ILE A 50 -8.79 -1.39 -6.50
N ASP A 51 -8.40 -2.57 -6.97
CA ASP A 51 -9.03 -3.29 -8.06
C ASP A 51 -9.90 -4.43 -7.51
N GLU A 52 -11.20 -4.40 -7.81
CA GLU A 52 -12.18 -5.40 -7.37
C GLU A 52 -11.93 -6.80 -7.95
N THR A 53 -11.03 -6.93 -8.93
CA THR A 53 -10.76 -8.21 -9.61
C THR A 53 -9.89 -9.18 -8.81
N ILE A 54 -9.30 -8.76 -7.69
CA ILE A 54 -8.35 -9.58 -6.93
C ILE A 54 -8.96 -10.19 -5.66
N SER A 55 -8.71 -11.48 -5.48
CA SER A 55 -9.19 -12.25 -4.35
C SER A 55 -8.35 -11.95 -3.10
N ILE A 56 -8.99 -11.36 -2.09
CA ILE A 56 -8.40 -11.14 -0.76
C ILE A 56 -7.99 -12.51 -0.17
N PRO A 57 -6.73 -12.69 0.27
CA PRO A 57 -6.30 -13.94 0.88
C PRO A 57 -7.16 -14.31 2.08
N PRO A 58 -7.49 -15.59 2.31
CA PRO A 58 -8.26 -16.00 3.48
C PRO A 58 -7.46 -15.74 4.76
N GLN A 59 -8.12 -15.32 5.84
CA GLN A 59 -7.45 -15.02 7.12
C GLN A 59 -6.81 -16.26 7.77
N VAL A 60 -7.39 -17.42 7.51
CA VAL A 60 -7.01 -18.70 8.11
C VAL A 60 -6.87 -19.72 6.99
N ILE A 61 -5.77 -20.45 7.00
CA ILE A 61 -5.50 -21.57 6.11
C ILE A 61 -5.38 -22.87 6.91
N VAL A 62 -5.52 -24.00 6.23
CA VAL A 62 -5.29 -25.32 6.83
C VAL A 62 -3.87 -25.74 6.48
N ASN A 63 -3.04 -25.99 7.51
CA ASN A 63 -1.66 -26.43 7.29
C ASN A 63 -1.59 -27.92 6.90
N GLU A 64 -0.39 -28.42 6.63
CA GLU A 64 -0.14 -29.84 6.29
C GLU A 64 -0.61 -30.81 7.39
N LYS A 65 -0.69 -30.35 8.64
CA LYS A 65 -1.18 -31.12 9.80
C LYS A 65 -2.71 -31.06 9.97
N ARG A 66 -3.43 -30.46 9.02
CA ARG A 66 -4.88 -30.23 9.05
C ARG A 66 -5.35 -29.31 10.18
N GLU A 67 -4.46 -28.45 10.69
CA GLU A 67 -4.76 -27.47 11.71
C GLU A 67 -5.10 -26.12 11.07
N LYS A 68 -6.06 -25.41 11.64
CA LYS A 68 -6.39 -24.03 11.25
C LYS A 68 -5.32 -23.09 11.79
N VAL A 69 -4.58 -22.44 10.90
CA VAL A 69 -3.51 -21.48 11.26
C VAL A 69 -3.72 -20.14 10.55
N PRO A 70 -3.24 -19.02 11.12
CA PRO A 70 -3.27 -17.72 10.45
C PRO A 70 -2.55 -17.77 9.10
N ASN A 71 -3.12 -17.11 8.10
CA ASN A 71 -2.49 -16.99 6.79
C ASN A 71 -1.49 -15.82 6.78
N PRO A 72 -0.19 -16.08 6.55
CA PRO A 72 0.79 -15.01 6.40
C PRO A 72 0.46 -14.07 5.24
N ASP A 73 -0.09 -14.58 4.13
CA ASP A 73 -0.44 -13.77 2.96
C ASP A 73 -1.54 -12.77 3.27
N TYR A 74 -2.51 -13.14 4.12
CA TYR A 74 -3.52 -12.20 4.60
C TYR A 74 -2.90 -11.11 5.49
N ALA A 75 -1.92 -11.46 6.32
CA ALA A 75 -1.23 -10.48 7.16
C ALA A 75 -0.45 -9.47 6.31
N PHE A 76 0.27 -9.94 5.28
CA PHE A 76 0.97 -9.08 4.33
C PHE A 76 0.00 -8.19 3.56
N TYR A 77 -1.06 -8.77 2.99
CA TYR A 77 -2.12 -8.02 2.33
C TYR A 77 -2.69 -6.92 3.24
N LYS A 78 -3.03 -7.26 4.49
CA LYS A 78 -3.65 -6.31 5.41
C LYS A 78 -2.69 -5.19 5.83
N GLN A 79 -1.40 -5.50 5.94
CA GLN A 79 -0.38 -4.50 6.23
C GLN A 79 -0.25 -3.48 5.10
N GLU A 80 -0.22 -3.94 3.84
CA GLU A 80 -0.17 -3.08 2.66
C GLU A 80 -1.44 -2.24 2.52
N ASP A 81 -2.61 -2.86 2.64
CA ASP A 81 -3.92 -2.19 2.60
C ASP A 81 -4.01 -1.07 3.65
N ASN A 82 -3.64 -1.36 4.90
CA ASN A 82 -3.66 -0.35 5.97
C ASN A 82 -2.69 0.81 5.70
N ALA A 83 -1.50 0.53 5.15
CA ALA A 83 -0.55 1.56 4.77
C ALA A 83 -1.09 2.44 3.65
N LEU A 84 -1.74 1.83 2.66
CA LEU A 84 -2.39 2.52 1.55
C LEU A 84 -3.56 3.38 2.05
N CYS A 85 -4.43 2.86 2.92
CA CYS A 85 -5.49 3.63 3.57
C CYS A 85 -4.96 4.87 4.28
N SER A 86 -3.93 4.70 5.11
CA SER A 86 -3.30 5.81 5.84
C SER A 86 -2.77 6.88 4.89
N TRP A 87 -2.11 6.46 3.80
CA TRP A 87 -1.59 7.37 2.79
C TRP A 87 -2.69 8.07 1.99
N LEU A 88 -3.77 7.37 1.61
CA LEU A 88 -4.93 7.94 0.93
C LEU A 88 -5.61 8.98 1.82
N LEU A 89 -5.91 8.66 3.07
CA LEU A 89 -6.50 9.59 4.03
C LEU A 89 -5.60 10.82 4.25
N ALA A 90 -4.28 10.66 4.30
CA ALA A 90 -3.35 11.79 4.40
C ALA A 90 -3.31 12.67 3.14
N SER A 91 -3.68 12.12 1.98
CA SER A 91 -3.72 12.81 0.69
C SER A 91 -5.06 13.52 0.43
N ILE A 92 -6.09 13.18 1.20
CA ILE A 92 -7.45 13.73 1.10
C ILE A 92 -7.61 14.99 1.95
N SER A 93 -8.42 15.94 1.47
CA SER A 93 -8.71 17.15 2.23
C SER A 93 -9.53 16.86 3.49
N PRO A 94 -9.28 17.59 4.59
CA PRO A 94 -10.06 17.45 5.81
C PRO A 94 -11.57 17.67 5.64
N SER A 95 -12.01 18.40 4.61
CA SER A 95 -13.43 18.60 4.30
C SER A 95 -14.15 17.32 3.86
N ILE A 96 -13.42 16.36 3.29
CA ILE A 96 -13.96 15.11 2.74
C ILE A 96 -13.71 13.93 3.71
N LEU A 97 -12.73 14.02 4.62
CA LEU A 97 -12.44 12.97 5.61
C LEU A 97 -13.67 12.49 6.42
N PRO A 98 -14.62 13.35 6.84
CA PRO A 98 -15.80 12.90 7.57
C PRO A 98 -16.67 11.91 6.81
N SER A 99 -16.70 11.95 5.47
CA SER A 99 -17.48 10.99 4.66
C SER A 99 -16.81 9.63 4.50
N LEU A 100 -15.53 9.50 4.90
CA LEU A 100 -14.72 8.28 4.73
C LEU A 100 -14.57 7.47 6.02
N VAL A 101 -15.22 7.88 7.12
CA VAL A 101 -15.09 7.24 8.44
C VAL A 101 -15.59 5.79 8.45
N SER A 102 -16.48 5.42 7.52
CA SER A 102 -17.00 4.05 7.38
C SER A 102 -16.12 3.14 6.53
N CYS A 103 -15.15 3.68 5.79
CA CYS A 103 -14.29 2.95 4.87
C CYS A 103 -13.27 2.11 5.65
N LYS A 104 -13.11 0.82 5.31
CA LYS A 104 -12.29 -0.14 6.08
C LYS A 104 -11.07 -0.64 5.31
N THR A 105 -11.09 -0.50 4.00
CA THR A 105 -10.06 -0.91 3.06
C THR A 105 -9.78 0.22 2.08
N SER A 106 -8.66 0.13 1.40
CA SER A 106 -8.26 1.12 0.39
C SER A 106 -9.19 1.12 -0.82
N LEU A 107 -9.89 0.01 -1.08
CA LEU A 107 -10.98 -0.09 -2.05
C LEU A 107 -12.22 0.74 -1.65
N ASP A 108 -12.48 0.90 -0.34
CA ASP A 108 -13.64 1.65 0.15
C ASP A 108 -13.43 3.19 0.11
N ILE A 109 -12.17 3.65 0.00
CA ILE A 109 -11.77 5.07 0.07
C ILE A 109 -11.78 5.70 -1.32
#